data_AF-A0A7Y4ZFC5-F1
#
_entry.id   AF-A0A7Y4ZFC5-F1
#
_cell.length_a   1.000
_cell.length_b   1.000
_cell.length_c   1.000
_cell.angle_alpha   90.00
_cell.angle_beta   90.00
_cell.angle_gamma   90.00
#
_symmetry.space_group_name_H-M   'P 1'
#
loop_
_entity.id
_entity.type
_entity.pdbx_description
1 polymer ?
#
loop_
_entity_poly.entity_id
_entity_poly.type
_entity_poly.pdbx_seq_one_letter_code
_entity_poly.pdbx_strand_id
1 'polypeptide(L)'
;MGENGCGLEAQLESMYHFLVQPDPYASVAVTDGVASYAGLDQQLITQRHDFLRPDSLVAVIMLTDEDDSSVDPLAVAGNGWRYMSSFFSVPGASGEGRTRTSDQGGGTTAPRGTSACTDPAKGPGSPECDSCLFQFVKNCDARCERAKADPACRDNNGFHKPEDDLINVRFQHMKERYGVDPQYPIQRYVSGLTKRSVPDRTTEHDPSGVYADAATCTNPLFARTLPRGTREGVDPTTRKNVYYAVGADGKDILDAQGKPATLCTLPRGDRDAGQVFFAVVGGVPNDLLHFDPSDPDKSRLGDEDWVKILGRDPSRYDLSGIDPRMVQSTTPRAGRPGVDAPDFAGADPGNASHRDWDTGKADLQYACTFALPPDFQKPKDDEGDCKNASDAPLCDAKRAASGVCGANPSAPGCARKQVRAKAFPTVRELAVVRALGEQGIAASLCPQETANTASPLYGYNPGVKAIVDRLANVISRQCLPRPLHTDEKGQVSCLMLAVLPDAGDTCAAHKGYADVAGDVLKNFRDTQRSTGHGDQTSLTVCSIEPLVVGKGESCDGTSPERNKGTGWCYVTGGTTRGACPQAIEFSQDSIVPGATVTLQCIDQSGSGAQP
;
A
#
# COMPACT_ATOMS: atom_id res chain seq x y z
N MET A 1 -10.35 -6.79 -10.12
CA MET A 1 -8.99 -6.34 -10.49
C MET A 1 -8.36 -7.42 -11.34
N GLY A 2 -8.04 -7.15 -12.61
CA GLY A 2 -7.44 -8.10 -13.54
C GLY A 2 -6.18 -7.52 -14.16
N GLU A 3 -5.18 -8.38 -14.42
CA GLU A 3 -3.85 -8.08 -14.97
C GLU A 3 -3.82 -7.69 -16.46
N ASN A 4 -4.97 -7.39 -17.08
CA ASN A 4 -4.99 -6.89 -18.47
C ASN A 4 -4.65 -5.38 -18.55
N GLY A 5 -3.79 -4.90 -17.65
CA GLY A 5 -3.54 -3.48 -17.42
C GLY A 5 -2.94 -2.79 -18.64
N CYS A 6 -3.58 -1.69 -19.05
CA CYS A 6 -2.85 -0.57 -19.66
C CYS A 6 -1.76 -0.10 -18.66
N GLY A 7 -0.71 0.59 -19.11
CA GLY A 7 0.39 1.09 -18.26
C GLY A 7 0.01 2.20 -17.27
N LEU A 8 -1.06 1.98 -16.50
CA LEU A 8 -1.56 2.80 -15.40
C LEU A 8 -1.92 1.84 -14.26
N GLU A 9 -1.19 1.92 -13.16
CA GLU A 9 -1.47 1.15 -11.95
C GLU A 9 -2.37 1.93 -10.98
N ALA A 10 -3.17 1.23 -10.19
CA ALA A 10 -4.11 1.83 -9.24
C ALA A 10 -4.06 1.10 -7.89
N GLN A 11 -2.86 0.91 -7.36
CA GLN A 11 -2.54 0.10 -6.20
C GLN A 11 -3.20 0.67 -4.94
N LEU A 12 -3.15 2.00 -4.75
CA LEU A 12 -3.75 2.66 -3.59
C LEU A 12 -5.28 2.62 -3.67
N GLU A 13 -5.87 2.90 -4.83
CA GLU A 13 -7.31 2.78 -5.02
C GLU A 13 -7.79 1.34 -4.91
N SER A 14 -7.02 0.36 -5.39
CA SER A 14 -7.37 -1.06 -5.24
C SER A 14 -7.49 -1.46 -3.77
N MET A 15 -6.52 -1.03 -2.95
CA MET A 15 -6.54 -1.24 -1.51
C MET A 15 -7.72 -0.52 -0.85
N TYR A 16 -7.94 0.75 -1.19
CA TYR A 16 -9.01 1.56 -0.58
C TYR A 16 -10.39 1.01 -0.94
N HIS A 17 -10.64 0.72 -2.23
CA HIS A 17 -11.89 0.15 -2.73
C HIS A 17 -12.19 -1.18 -2.05
N PHE A 18 -11.16 -2.02 -1.85
CA PHE A 18 -11.33 -3.33 -1.21
C PHE A 18 -11.49 -3.26 0.31
N LEU A 19 -10.69 -2.50 1.05
CA LEU A 19 -10.65 -2.55 2.52
C LEU A 19 -11.50 -1.47 3.20
N VAL A 20 -11.65 -0.29 2.58
CA VAL A 20 -12.08 0.93 3.26
C VAL A 20 -13.39 1.50 2.73
N GLN A 21 -13.67 1.45 1.43
CA GLN A 21 -14.87 2.13 0.91
C GLN A 21 -16.16 1.43 1.40
N PRO A 22 -17.08 2.10 2.12
CA PRO A 22 -18.28 1.47 2.67
C PRO A 22 -19.21 0.92 1.59
N ASP A 23 -19.42 1.69 0.52
CA ASP A 23 -20.35 1.41 -0.57
C ASP A 23 -19.65 1.38 -1.94
N PRO A 24 -18.81 0.35 -2.21
CA PRO A 24 -17.96 0.30 -3.41
C PRO A 24 -18.81 0.30 -4.69
N TYR A 25 -18.52 1.22 -5.60
CA TYR A 25 -19.21 1.28 -6.89
C TYR A 25 -18.78 0.16 -7.82
N ALA A 26 -19.70 -0.30 -8.68
CA ALA A 26 -19.43 -1.37 -9.65
C ALA A 26 -18.72 -0.86 -10.92
N SER A 27 -19.03 0.38 -11.31
CA SER A 27 -18.40 1.02 -12.47
C SER A 27 -18.43 2.54 -12.37
N VAL A 28 -17.62 3.18 -13.21
CA VAL A 28 -17.71 4.63 -13.48
C VAL A 28 -18.48 4.79 -14.79
N ALA A 29 -19.59 5.51 -14.76
CA ALA A 29 -20.37 5.86 -15.94
C ALA A 29 -20.03 7.30 -16.37
N VAL A 30 -19.91 7.53 -17.67
CA VAL A 30 -19.68 8.87 -18.25
C VAL A 30 -20.90 9.26 -19.08
N THR A 31 -21.59 10.33 -18.68
CA THR A 31 -22.74 10.90 -19.41
C THR A 31 -22.42 12.34 -19.75
N ASP A 32 -22.56 12.72 -21.02
CA ASP A 32 -22.22 14.07 -21.53
C ASP A 32 -20.80 14.54 -21.13
N GLY A 33 -19.86 13.59 -21.05
CA GLY A 33 -18.46 13.84 -20.70
C GLY A 33 -18.18 14.05 -19.21
N VAL A 34 -19.18 13.86 -18.34
CA VAL A 34 -19.11 13.95 -16.87
C VAL A 34 -19.21 12.56 -16.27
N ALA A 35 -18.26 12.19 -15.40
CA ALA A 35 -18.24 10.92 -14.69
C ALA A 35 -19.17 10.93 -13.47
N SER A 36 -19.78 9.78 -13.20
CA SER A 36 -20.46 9.46 -11.95
C SER A 36 -20.26 7.98 -11.61
N TYR A 37 -20.40 7.63 -10.33
CA TYR A 37 -20.37 6.23 -9.90
C TYR A 37 -21.69 5.53 -10.25
N ALA A 38 -21.60 4.28 -10.70
CA ALA A 38 -22.76 3.46 -11.07
C ALA A 38 -22.72 2.08 -10.41
N GLY A 39 -23.90 1.61 -9.98
CA GLY A 39 -24.08 0.31 -9.36
C GLY A 39 -23.41 0.17 -7.98
N LEU A 40 -23.53 -1.01 -7.38
CA LEU A 40 -22.86 -1.41 -6.14
C LEU A 40 -22.11 -2.71 -6.44
N ASP A 41 -20.82 -2.77 -6.08
CA ASP A 41 -19.99 -3.95 -6.26
C ASP A 41 -20.26 -4.98 -5.16
N GLN A 42 -21.33 -5.77 -5.35
CA GLN A 42 -21.72 -6.85 -4.44
C GLN A 42 -20.64 -7.94 -4.35
N GLN A 43 -19.90 -8.16 -5.44
CA GLN A 43 -18.85 -9.17 -5.46
C GLN A 43 -17.72 -8.75 -4.52
N LEU A 44 -17.31 -7.48 -4.57
CA LEU A 44 -16.31 -6.94 -3.66
C LEU A 44 -16.77 -6.97 -2.20
N ILE A 45 -18.04 -6.64 -1.93
CA ILE A 45 -18.61 -6.77 -0.57
C ILE A 45 -18.50 -8.20 -0.06
N THR A 46 -18.88 -9.18 -0.90
CA THR A 46 -18.79 -10.61 -0.55
C THR A 46 -17.34 -11.01 -0.29
N GLN A 47 -16.41 -10.62 -1.17
CA GLN A 47 -14.98 -10.92 -1.04
C GLN A 47 -14.38 -10.29 0.22
N ARG A 48 -14.76 -9.07 0.56
CA ARG A 48 -14.32 -8.38 1.78
C ARG A 48 -14.76 -9.13 3.03
N HIS A 49 -16.02 -9.57 3.08
CA HIS A 49 -16.51 -10.40 4.19
C HIS A 49 -15.74 -11.71 4.33
N ASP A 50 -15.52 -12.41 3.21
CA ASP A 50 -14.88 -13.73 3.23
C ASP A 50 -13.36 -13.64 3.53
N PHE A 51 -12.74 -12.47 3.34
CA PHE A 51 -11.32 -12.23 3.58
C PHE A 51 -11.01 -11.56 4.92
N LEU A 52 -11.69 -10.47 5.25
CA LEU A 52 -11.34 -9.60 6.38
C LEU A 52 -12.04 -10.06 7.66
N ARG A 53 -11.27 -10.60 8.61
CA ARG A 53 -11.77 -10.92 9.95
C ARG A 53 -11.84 -9.66 10.81
N PRO A 54 -12.98 -9.27 11.41
CA PRO A 54 -13.10 -8.03 12.19
C PRO A 54 -12.18 -7.89 13.41
N ASP A 55 -11.68 -8.99 13.95
CA ASP A 55 -10.92 -9.09 15.20
C ASP A 55 -9.40 -9.31 15.00
N SER A 56 -8.92 -9.30 13.75
CA SER A 56 -7.51 -9.50 13.46
C SER A 56 -6.71 -8.21 13.36
N LEU A 57 -5.39 -8.29 13.58
CA LEU A 57 -4.44 -7.36 13.01
C LEU A 57 -4.55 -7.40 11.47
N VAL A 58 -4.30 -6.26 10.81
CA VAL A 58 -4.26 -6.16 9.35
C VAL A 58 -2.90 -5.60 8.94
N ALA A 59 -2.20 -6.31 8.06
CA ALA A 59 -1.02 -5.80 7.37
C ALA A 59 -1.30 -5.79 5.87
N VAL A 60 -1.21 -4.61 5.27
CA VAL A 60 -1.29 -4.41 3.82
C VAL A 60 0.12 -4.31 3.30
N ILE A 61 0.51 -5.22 2.40
CA ILE A 61 1.84 -5.22 1.77
C ILE A 61 1.64 -4.95 0.30
N MET A 62 2.10 -3.79 -0.15
CA MET A 62 2.10 -3.37 -1.54
C MET A 62 3.46 -3.67 -2.16
N LEU A 63 3.45 -4.46 -3.23
CA LEU A 63 4.62 -4.82 -4.01
C LEU A 63 4.41 -4.26 -5.41
N THR A 64 5.16 -3.22 -5.79
CA THR A 64 4.98 -2.56 -7.10
C THR A 64 6.29 -1.94 -7.58
N ASP A 65 6.55 -2.05 -8.88
CA ASP A 65 7.66 -1.37 -9.55
C ASP A 65 7.26 -0.02 -10.15
N GLU A 66 5.98 0.38 -10.10
CA GLU A 66 5.45 1.65 -10.64
C GLU A 66 4.76 2.51 -9.56
N ASP A 67 4.62 3.81 -9.85
CA ASP A 67 3.89 4.77 -9.00
C ASP A 67 2.38 4.70 -9.28
N ASP A 68 1.56 4.87 -8.23
CA ASP A 68 0.11 4.89 -8.35
C ASP A 68 -0.35 5.95 -9.36
N SER A 69 -1.00 5.47 -10.41
CA SER A 69 -1.45 6.23 -11.57
C SER A 69 -2.98 6.23 -11.67
N SER A 70 -3.63 6.45 -10.53
CA SER A 70 -5.08 6.43 -10.39
C SER A 70 -5.68 7.83 -10.24
N VAL A 71 -6.73 8.13 -11.02
CA VAL A 71 -7.47 9.39 -10.85
C VAL A 71 -8.67 9.19 -9.95
N ASP A 72 -9.04 10.26 -9.28
CA ASP A 72 -10.40 10.48 -8.86
C ASP A 72 -11.25 10.82 -10.10
N PRO A 73 -12.16 9.92 -10.54
CA PRO A 73 -12.94 10.16 -11.74
C PRO A 73 -13.89 11.36 -11.59
N LEU A 74 -14.29 11.68 -10.36
CA LEU A 74 -15.21 12.78 -10.04
C LEU A 74 -14.49 14.12 -9.86
N ALA A 75 -13.15 14.12 -9.79
CA ALA A 75 -12.38 15.34 -9.71
C ALA A 75 -12.70 16.31 -10.86
N VAL A 76 -12.52 17.61 -10.61
CA VAL A 76 -12.74 18.67 -11.60
C VAL A 76 -14.17 18.60 -12.18
N ALA A 77 -15.17 18.56 -11.29
CA ALA A 77 -16.59 18.44 -11.64
C ALA A 77 -16.89 17.27 -12.58
N GLY A 78 -16.35 16.08 -12.28
CA GLY A 78 -16.55 14.85 -13.06
C GLY A 78 -15.72 14.74 -14.33
N ASN A 79 -14.63 15.50 -14.46
CA ASN A 79 -13.74 15.45 -15.63
C ASN A 79 -12.40 14.77 -15.35
N GLY A 80 -12.12 14.34 -14.11
CA GLY A 80 -10.87 13.70 -13.71
C GLY A 80 -10.54 12.44 -14.52
N TRP A 81 -11.57 11.65 -14.85
CA TRP A 81 -11.45 10.43 -15.68
C TRP A 81 -10.73 10.66 -17.03
N ARG A 82 -10.79 11.89 -17.59
CA ARG A 82 -10.16 12.21 -18.89
C ARG A 82 -8.65 12.07 -18.86
N TYR A 83 -8.02 12.21 -17.69
CA TYR A 83 -6.57 12.07 -17.57
C TYR A 83 -6.12 10.61 -17.70
N MET A 84 -6.98 9.62 -17.40
CA MET A 84 -6.72 8.20 -17.71
C MET A 84 -7.09 7.82 -19.15
N SER A 85 -7.72 8.70 -19.90
CA SER A 85 -8.15 8.42 -21.27
C SER A 85 -7.00 8.59 -22.26
N SER A 86 -6.84 7.65 -23.18
CA SER A 86 -6.01 7.84 -24.39
C SER A 86 -6.60 8.90 -25.34
N PHE A 87 -7.84 9.32 -25.08
CA PHE A 87 -8.53 10.42 -25.76
C PHE A 87 -9.03 11.51 -24.79
N PHE A 88 -8.31 12.62 -24.69
CA PHE A 88 -8.77 13.89 -24.13
C PHE A 88 -9.67 14.66 -25.12
N SER A 89 -10.97 14.81 -24.81
CA SER A 89 -11.93 15.64 -25.56
C SER A 89 -12.32 16.87 -24.76
N VAL A 90 -12.54 18.02 -25.40
CA VAL A 90 -12.98 19.27 -24.74
C VAL A 90 -14.23 19.84 -25.42
N PRO A 91 -15.40 19.80 -24.77
CA PRO A 91 -16.61 20.46 -25.27
C PRO A 91 -16.41 21.97 -25.39
N GLY A 92 -16.73 22.56 -26.54
CA GLY A 92 -16.66 24.02 -26.76
C GLY A 92 -15.30 24.57 -27.22
N ALA A 93 -14.23 23.75 -27.25
CA ALA A 93 -13.07 24.06 -28.07
C ALA A 93 -13.50 24.02 -29.55
N SER A 94 -13.10 25.00 -30.36
CA SER A 94 -13.50 25.07 -31.77
C SER A 94 -13.13 23.76 -32.50
N GLY A 95 -14.15 22.98 -32.88
CA GLY A 95 -13.98 21.65 -33.46
C GLY A 95 -14.27 20.53 -32.47
N GLU A 96 -15.55 20.33 -32.14
CA GLU A 96 -16.02 19.03 -31.65
C GLU A 96 -15.51 17.94 -32.60
N GLY A 97 -14.67 17.03 -32.10
CA GLY A 97 -14.12 15.95 -32.92
C GLY A 97 -12.81 16.24 -33.67
N ARG A 98 -12.07 17.32 -33.40
CA ARG A 98 -10.66 17.38 -33.85
C ARG A 98 -9.75 16.54 -32.96
N THR A 99 -9.71 15.25 -33.29
CA THR A 99 -8.48 14.47 -33.25
C THR A 99 -7.36 15.22 -34.00
N ARG A 100 -6.15 15.24 -33.44
CA ARG A 100 -4.83 15.52 -34.05
C ARG A 100 -4.19 16.90 -33.82
N THR A 101 -2.99 16.82 -33.26
CA THR A 101 -1.76 17.12 -34.01
C THR A 101 -0.68 16.06 -33.79
N SER A 102 -0.81 14.90 -34.41
CA SER A 102 0.34 14.35 -35.16
C SER A 102 -0.17 13.44 -36.26
N ASP A 103 0.40 13.61 -37.44
CA ASP A 103 0.12 12.74 -38.58
C ASP A 103 0.74 11.36 -38.27
N GLN A 104 -0.12 10.33 -38.15
CA GLN A 104 0.21 8.89 -38.09
C GLN A 104 0.35 8.20 -36.69
N GLY A 105 -0.58 8.39 -35.74
CA GLY A 105 -0.74 7.43 -34.62
C GLY A 105 -1.52 7.99 -33.42
N GLY A 106 -2.74 7.50 -33.19
CA GLY A 106 -3.78 8.15 -32.39
C GLY A 106 -3.53 8.29 -30.88
N GLY A 107 -3.63 9.52 -30.39
CA GLY A 107 -3.90 9.92 -29.01
C GLY A 107 -4.31 11.40 -28.98
N THR A 108 -5.16 11.82 -28.03
CA THR A 108 -5.38 13.25 -27.78
C THR A 108 -4.81 13.66 -26.45
N THR A 109 -4.06 14.77 -26.48
CA THR A 109 -3.17 15.20 -25.40
C THR A 109 -3.92 16.02 -24.35
N ALA A 110 -3.44 15.94 -23.12
CA ALA A 110 -3.95 16.70 -21.98
C ALA A 110 -3.56 18.19 -22.09
N PRO A 111 -4.38 19.08 -21.49
CA PRO A 111 -4.14 20.52 -21.47
C PRO A 111 -2.92 20.84 -20.61
N ARG A 112 -2.11 21.81 -21.03
CA ARG A 112 -0.95 22.28 -20.27
C ARG A 112 -1.36 22.99 -18.98
N GLY A 113 -0.43 23.09 -18.03
CA GLY A 113 -0.50 24.08 -16.96
C GLY A 113 -0.18 25.50 -17.47
N THR A 114 -0.67 26.52 -16.77
CA THR A 114 -0.27 27.91 -16.97
C THR A 114 1.22 28.11 -16.71
N SER A 115 1.77 29.21 -17.20
CA SER A 115 3.20 29.55 -17.02
C SER A 115 3.61 29.64 -15.55
N ALA A 116 2.67 29.93 -14.65
CA ALA A 116 2.92 29.96 -13.21
C ALA A 116 3.28 28.58 -12.61
N CYS A 117 2.86 27.48 -13.24
CA CYS A 117 3.09 26.13 -12.72
C CYS A 117 4.58 25.74 -12.71
N THR A 118 5.36 26.23 -13.69
CA THR A 118 6.79 25.94 -13.83
C THR A 118 7.69 27.13 -13.48
N ASP A 119 7.09 28.25 -13.05
CA ASP A 119 7.83 29.44 -12.62
C ASP A 119 8.55 29.14 -11.28
N PRO A 120 9.90 29.26 -11.20
CA PRO A 120 10.65 28.94 -9.99
C PRO A 120 10.27 29.76 -8.74
N ALA A 121 9.63 30.94 -8.91
CA ALA A 121 9.17 31.77 -7.80
C ALA A 121 7.71 31.50 -7.40
N LYS A 122 6.94 30.76 -8.22
CA LYS A 122 5.53 30.44 -7.95
C LYS A 122 5.31 28.94 -7.75
N GLY A 123 5.68 28.16 -8.76
CA GLY A 123 5.58 26.70 -8.79
C GLY A 123 4.14 26.14 -8.75
N PRO A 124 4.02 24.80 -8.66
CA PRO A 124 2.73 24.11 -8.78
C PRO A 124 1.76 24.38 -7.61
N GLY A 125 2.27 24.76 -6.44
CA GLY A 125 1.48 25.14 -5.27
C GLY A 125 0.84 26.52 -5.35
N SER A 126 1.19 27.33 -6.36
CA SER A 126 0.65 28.68 -6.52
C SER A 126 -0.83 28.66 -6.91
N PRO A 127 -1.67 29.58 -6.39
CA PRO A 127 -3.05 29.74 -6.87
C PRO A 127 -3.14 30.22 -8.32
N GLU A 128 -2.03 30.68 -8.91
CA GLU A 128 -1.94 31.04 -10.33
C GLU A 128 -1.58 29.84 -11.21
N CYS A 129 -1.10 28.74 -10.63
CA CYS A 129 -0.89 27.48 -11.35
C CYS A 129 -2.25 26.80 -11.58
N ASP A 130 -2.67 26.83 -12.83
CA ASP A 130 -4.00 26.43 -13.25
C ASP A 130 -3.95 25.74 -14.62
N SER A 131 -5.04 25.08 -15.03
CA SER A 131 -5.09 24.39 -16.31
C SER A 131 -5.39 25.33 -17.46
N CYS A 132 -4.68 25.18 -18.57
CA CYS A 132 -5.01 25.86 -19.82
C CYS A 132 -6.37 25.43 -20.38
N LEU A 133 -6.97 24.35 -19.88
CA LEU A 133 -8.35 23.98 -20.20
C LEU A 133 -9.35 25.09 -19.91
N PHE A 134 -9.10 25.92 -18.89
CA PHE A 134 -10.04 26.98 -18.48
C PHE A 134 -10.24 28.06 -19.54
N GLN A 135 -9.35 28.17 -20.54
CA GLN A 135 -9.54 29.11 -21.65
C GLN A 135 -10.76 28.79 -22.54
N PHE A 136 -11.28 27.56 -22.47
CA PHE A 136 -12.43 27.09 -23.27
C PHE A 136 -13.78 27.17 -22.55
N VAL A 137 -13.81 27.68 -21.31
CA VAL A 137 -15.06 27.82 -20.57
C VAL A 137 -15.93 28.91 -21.21
N LYS A 138 -17.18 28.57 -21.58
CA LYS A 138 -18.11 29.48 -22.29
C LYS A 138 -18.41 30.77 -21.51
N ASN A 139 -18.65 30.66 -20.21
CA ASN A 139 -18.92 31.79 -19.33
C ASN A 139 -17.61 32.19 -18.62
N CYS A 140 -16.78 32.93 -19.35
CA CYS A 140 -15.42 33.23 -18.92
C CYS A 140 -15.40 34.18 -17.71
N ASP A 141 -14.83 33.69 -16.60
CA ASP A 141 -14.57 34.46 -15.39
C ASP A 141 -13.10 34.92 -15.36
N ALA A 142 -12.66 35.49 -14.23
CA ALA A 142 -11.28 35.92 -14.05
C ALA A 142 -10.25 34.78 -14.22
N ARG A 143 -10.63 33.54 -13.91
CA ARG A 143 -9.78 32.35 -14.07
C ARG A 143 -9.57 32.05 -15.55
N CYS A 144 -10.65 32.01 -16.32
CA CYS A 144 -10.61 31.80 -17.76
C CYS A 144 -9.88 32.95 -18.49
N GLU A 145 -10.08 34.21 -18.10
CA GLU A 145 -9.36 35.34 -18.72
C GLU A 145 -7.85 35.29 -18.46
N ARG A 146 -7.42 34.84 -17.27
CA ARG A 146 -6.00 34.56 -17.01
C ARG A 146 -5.47 33.46 -17.92
N ALA A 147 -6.20 32.36 -18.07
CA ALA A 147 -5.79 31.26 -18.95
C ALA A 147 -5.64 31.72 -20.42
N LYS A 148 -6.58 32.52 -20.95
CA LYS A 148 -6.46 33.10 -22.31
C LYS A 148 -5.27 34.06 -22.46
N ALA A 149 -4.89 34.74 -21.38
CA ALA A 149 -3.77 35.68 -21.35
C ALA A 149 -2.41 34.98 -21.22
N ASP A 150 -2.37 33.77 -20.67
CA ASP A 150 -1.15 33.05 -20.33
C ASP A 150 -0.39 32.57 -21.58
N PRO A 151 0.93 32.83 -21.68
CA PRO A 151 1.75 32.38 -22.81
C PRO A 151 1.74 30.87 -23.04
N ALA A 152 1.76 30.05 -21.98
CA ALA A 152 1.77 28.59 -22.10
C ALA A 152 0.44 28.05 -22.65
N CYS A 153 -0.67 28.75 -22.37
CA CYS A 153 -2.00 28.39 -22.86
C CYS A 153 -2.28 28.82 -24.30
N ARG A 154 -1.54 29.81 -24.81
CA ARG A 154 -1.58 30.21 -26.22
C ARG A 154 -0.76 29.29 -27.10
N ASP A 155 0.35 28.79 -26.58
CA ASP A 155 1.19 27.83 -27.28
C ASP A 155 0.47 26.49 -27.48
N ASN A 156 0.50 25.99 -28.72
CA ASN A 156 -0.27 24.84 -29.18
C ASN A 156 -1.74 24.82 -28.70
N ASN A 157 -2.37 26.00 -28.63
CA ASN A 157 -3.74 26.17 -28.12
C ASN A 157 -3.94 25.58 -26.71
N GLY A 158 -2.88 25.54 -25.89
CA GLY A 158 -2.91 25.11 -24.50
C GLY A 158 -2.88 23.61 -24.29
N PHE A 159 -2.46 22.82 -25.28
CA PHE A 159 -2.30 21.36 -25.19
C PHE A 159 -0.84 20.94 -25.38
N HIS A 160 -0.44 19.84 -24.73
CA HIS A 160 0.86 19.24 -24.97
C HIS A 160 0.94 18.66 -26.40
N LYS A 161 2.16 18.52 -26.92
CA LYS A 161 2.38 17.74 -28.15
C LYS A 161 2.31 16.24 -27.83
N PRO A 162 1.98 15.37 -28.81
CA PRO A 162 1.87 13.93 -28.55
C PRO A 162 3.11 13.31 -27.91
N GLU A 163 4.30 13.74 -28.31
CA GLU A 163 5.58 13.28 -27.74
C GLU A 163 5.85 13.76 -26.31
N ASP A 164 5.10 14.74 -25.81
CA ASP A 164 5.24 15.32 -24.47
C ASP A 164 4.14 14.83 -23.50
N ASP A 165 3.18 14.03 -23.98
CA ASP A 165 2.05 13.52 -23.21
C ASP A 165 1.62 12.11 -23.65
N LEU A 166 2.56 11.18 -23.53
CA LEU A 166 2.29 9.75 -23.67
C LEU A 166 1.61 9.22 -22.41
N ILE A 167 0.60 8.36 -22.59
CA ILE A 167 -0.27 7.90 -21.49
C ILE A 167 0.51 7.23 -20.35
N ASN A 168 1.52 6.42 -20.67
CA ASN A 168 2.34 5.68 -19.69
C ASN A 168 3.14 6.59 -18.75
N VAL A 169 3.39 7.85 -19.12
CA VAL A 169 4.17 8.81 -18.31
C VAL A 169 3.32 10.00 -17.92
N ARG A 170 1.99 9.92 -18.06
CA ARG A 170 1.10 11.05 -17.80
C ARG A 170 1.11 11.44 -16.33
N PHE A 171 1.19 10.48 -15.42
CA PHE A 171 0.97 10.69 -13.98
C PHE A 171 2.14 11.32 -13.21
N GLN A 172 3.30 11.51 -13.84
CA GLN A 172 4.36 12.32 -13.21
C GLN A 172 3.96 13.80 -13.16
N HIS A 173 4.24 14.47 -12.03
CA HIS A 173 4.13 15.93 -11.86
C HIS A 173 2.82 16.54 -12.37
N MET A 174 1.68 15.89 -12.12
CA MET A 174 0.37 16.25 -12.70
C MET A 174 0.03 17.73 -12.56
N LYS A 175 0.15 18.29 -11.35
CA LYS A 175 -0.15 19.71 -11.09
C LYS A 175 0.75 20.65 -11.88
N GLU A 176 2.06 20.36 -11.93
CA GLU A 176 3.03 21.17 -12.69
C GLU A 176 2.72 21.13 -14.20
N ARG A 177 2.46 19.93 -14.74
CA ARG A 177 2.31 19.71 -16.18
C ARG A 177 0.96 20.13 -16.74
N TYR A 178 -0.11 19.96 -15.97
CA TYR A 178 -1.50 20.12 -16.44
C TYR A 178 -2.27 21.20 -15.69
N GLY A 179 -1.67 21.78 -14.65
CA GLY A 179 -2.31 22.80 -13.81
C GLY A 179 -3.36 22.23 -12.86
N VAL A 180 -3.59 20.93 -12.87
CA VAL A 180 -4.49 20.19 -11.97
C VAL A 180 -3.88 18.84 -11.63
N ASP A 181 -4.16 18.36 -10.42
CA ASP A 181 -3.87 16.99 -10.00
C ASP A 181 -5.23 16.32 -9.70
N PRO A 182 -5.76 15.50 -10.64
CA PRO A 182 -7.07 14.86 -10.50
C PRO A 182 -6.99 13.54 -9.73
N GLN A 183 -5.88 13.23 -9.07
CA GLN A 183 -5.76 12.02 -8.24
C GLN A 183 -6.41 12.25 -6.87
N TYR A 184 -6.86 11.19 -6.22
CA TYR A 184 -7.34 11.32 -4.83
C TYR A 184 -6.21 11.86 -3.93
N PRO A 185 -6.52 12.64 -2.89
CA PRO A 185 -5.50 13.16 -1.99
C PRO A 185 -4.90 12.02 -1.14
N ILE A 186 -3.59 12.09 -0.85
CA ILE A 186 -2.89 11.14 0.05
C ILE A 186 -3.63 10.95 1.38
N GLN A 187 -4.24 12.03 1.89
CA GLN A 187 -5.01 12.01 3.12
C GLN A 187 -6.20 11.03 3.10
N ARG A 188 -6.79 10.72 1.94
CA ARG A 188 -7.83 9.70 1.79
C ARG A 188 -7.35 8.34 2.31
N TYR A 189 -6.17 7.90 1.86
CA TYR A 189 -5.61 6.60 2.24
C TYR A 189 -5.19 6.58 3.71
N VAL A 190 -4.58 7.67 4.19
CA VAL A 190 -4.22 7.83 5.61
C VAL A 190 -5.47 7.77 6.49
N SER A 191 -6.51 8.53 6.16
CA SER A 191 -7.80 8.49 6.85
C SER A 191 -8.42 7.09 6.79
N GLY A 192 -8.35 6.43 5.64
CA GLY A 192 -8.88 5.07 5.46
C GLY A 192 -8.21 4.01 6.32
N LEU A 193 -6.91 4.13 6.56
CA LEU A 193 -6.13 3.17 7.35
C LEU A 193 -6.11 3.50 8.86
N THR A 194 -6.49 4.71 9.27
CA THR A 194 -6.36 5.17 10.67
C THR A 194 -7.67 5.59 11.33
N LYS A 195 -8.68 6.02 10.57
CA LYS A 195 -9.95 6.51 11.13
C LYS A 195 -11.02 5.43 11.11
N ARG A 196 -11.78 5.35 12.21
CA ARG A 196 -12.94 4.45 12.35
C ARG A 196 -14.16 4.89 11.52
N SER A 197 -14.10 6.07 10.92
CA SER A 197 -15.12 6.59 10.02
C SER A 197 -14.52 7.22 8.78
N VAL A 198 -15.22 7.07 7.66
CA VAL A 198 -14.83 7.51 6.30
C VAL A 198 -16.09 7.97 5.56
N PRO A 199 -15.96 8.78 4.49
CA PRO A 199 -17.13 9.15 3.68
C PRO A 199 -17.71 7.94 2.93
N ASP A 200 -19.00 8.01 2.61
CA ASP A 200 -19.59 7.21 1.52
C ASP A 200 -19.46 7.94 0.19
N ARG A 201 -19.77 7.26 -0.91
CA ARG A 201 -19.68 7.84 -2.25
C ARG A 201 -20.59 9.06 -2.50
N THR A 202 -21.56 9.32 -1.63
CA THR A 202 -22.46 10.48 -1.75
C THR A 202 -21.94 11.71 -1.00
N THR A 203 -20.97 11.52 -0.12
CA THR A 203 -20.40 12.54 0.76
C THR A 203 -18.88 12.69 0.58
N GLU A 204 -18.25 11.84 -0.21
CA GLU A 204 -16.79 11.90 -0.45
C GLU A 204 -16.36 13.08 -1.34
N HIS A 205 -17.31 13.72 -2.04
CA HIS A 205 -17.08 14.94 -2.82
C HIS A 205 -18.08 16.05 -2.50
N ASP A 206 -17.63 17.29 -2.66
CA ASP A 206 -18.53 18.44 -2.75
C ASP A 206 -19.17 18.55 -4.17
N PRO A 207 -20.15 19.46 -4.39
CA PRO A 207 -20.77 19.63 -5.70
C PRO A 207 -19.83 20.05 -6.84
N SER A 208 -18.61 20.48 -6.53
CA SER A 208 -17.58 20.83 -7.52
C SER A 208 -16.62 19.67 -7.83
N GLY A 209 -16.83 18.51 -7.21
CA GLY A 209 -15.98 17.32 -7.36
C GLY A 209 -14.68 17.44 -6.57
N VAL A 210 -14.61 18.29 -5.55
CA VAL A 210 -13.47 18.32 -4.62
C VAL A 210 -13.68 17.28 -3.54
N TYR A 211 -12.67 16.45 -3.31
CA TYR A 211 -12.70 15.45 -2.25
C TYR A 211 -12.84 16.10 -0.86
N ALA A 212 -13.86 15.69 -0.09
CA ALA A 212 -14.28 16.38 1.13
C ALA A 212 -13.96 15.64 2.45
N ASP A 213 -13.43 14.41 2.39
CA ASP A 213 -13.13 13.52 3.55
C ASP A 213 -14.22 13.52 4.66
N ALA A 214 -15.50 13.67 4.27
CA ALA A 214 -16.61 13.81 5.21
C ALA A 214 -16.93 12.47 5.90
N ALA A 215 -16.21 12.17 6.99
CA ALA A 215 -16.23 10.89 7.71
C ALA A 215 -17.56 10.58 8.43
N THR A 216 -18.59 10.23 7.67
CA THR A 216 -19.97 9.99 8.15
C THR A 216 -20.28 8.52 8.39
N CYS A 217 -19.60 7.61 7.70
CA CYS A 217 -19.88 6.18 7.72
C CYS A 217 -18.89 5.41 8.58
N THR A 218 -19.32 4.26 9.11
CA THR A 218 -18.40 3.29 9.72
C THR A 218 -17.44 2.79 8.64
N ASN A 219 -16.14 2.93 8.89
CA ASN A 219 -15.12 2.34 8.04
C ASN A 219 -15.19 0.80 8.16
N PRO A 220 -15.40 0.04 7.06
CA PRO A 220 -15.42 -1.41 7.05
C PRO A 220 -14.17 -2.03 7.67
N LEU A 221 -13.00 -1.40 7.53
CA LEU A 221 -11.77 -1.83 8.20
C LEU A 221 -11.89 -1.83 9.72
N PHE A 222 -12.83 -1.08 10.31
CA PHE A 222 -13.08 -1.04 11.76
C PHE A 222 -14.50 -1.47 12.13
N ALA A 223 -15.21 -2.16 11.24
CA ALA A 223 -16.54 -2.69 11.50
C ALA A 223 -16.47 -3.99 12.31
N ARG A 224 -17.42 -4.20 13.22
CA ARG A 224 -17.56 -5.42 14.03
C ARG A 224 -18.04 -6.61 13.22
N THR A 225 -18.87 -6.33 12.23
CA THR A 225 -19.50 -7.34 11.38
C THR A 225 -19.56 -6.78 9.97
N LEU A 226 -19.00 -7.52 9.02
CA LEU A 226 -19.03 -7.16 7.62
C LEU A 226 -20.26 -7.80 6.95
N PRO A 227 -20.90 -7.11 5.99
CA PRO A 227 -21.96 -7.71 5.19
C PRO A 227 -21.39 -8.71 4.20
N ARG A 228 -22.06 -9.86 4.04
CA ARG A 228 -21.81 -10.79 2.93
C ARG A 228 -22.61 -10.41 1.68
N GLY A 229 -23.63 -9.57 1.84
CA GLY A 229 -24.41 -9.03 0.74
C GLY A 229 -25.29 -7.88 1.22
N THR A 230 -26.21 -7.46 0.38
CA THR A 230 -27.15 -6.39 0.71
C THR A 230 -28.53 -6.67 0.18
N ARG A 231 -29.51 -5.94 0.70
CA ARG A 231 -30.84 -5.82 0.09
C ARG A 231 -31.20 -4.35 -0.09
N GLU A 232 -31.90 -4.05 -1.17
CA GLU A 232 -32.42 -2.69 -1.39
C GLU A 232 -33.56 -2.38 -0.43
N GLY A 233 -33.70 -1.11 -0.10
CA GLY A 233 -34.86 -0.59 0.61
C GLY A 233 -34.88 0.93 0.60
N VAL A 234 -35.81 1.50 1.36
CA VAL A 234 -35.97 2.95 1.50
C VAL A 234 -35.67 3.34 2.93
N ASP A 235 -34.82 4.35 3.12
CA ASP A 235 -34.57 4.92 4.43
C ASP A 235 -35.86 5.59 4.95
N PRO A 236 -36.36 5.22 6.14
CA PRO A 236 -37.64 5.71 6.63
C PRO A 236 -37.64 7.21 6.96
N THR A 237 -36.48 7.81 7.18
CA THR A 237 -36.30 9.21 7.57
C THR A 237 -36.12 10.11 6.36
N THR A 238 -35.21 9.72 5.45
CA THR A 238 -34.84 10.52 4.27
C THR A 238 -35.63 10.15 3.03
N ARG A 239 -36.34 9.01 3.04
CA ARG A 239 -37.09 8.45 1.91
C ARG A 239 -36.24 8.18 0.67
N LYS A 240 -34.91 8.07 0.84
CA LYS A 240 -33.96 7.72 -0.22
C LYS A 240 -33.77 6.20 -0.32
N ASN A 241 -33.44 5.72 -1.51
CA ASN A 241 -33.03 4.33 -1.71
C ASN A 241 -31.69 4.08 -1.00
N VAL A 242 -31.60 2.98 -0.26
CA VAL A 242 -30.41 2.57 0.49
C VAL A 242 -30.17 1.07 0.35
N TYR A 243 -28.92 0.67 0.58
CA TYR A 243 -28.53 -0.74 0.68
C TYR A 243 -28.40 -1.12 2.16
N TYR A 244 -29.30 -1.99 2.62
CA TYR A 244 -29.22 -2.59 3.96
C TYR A 244 -28.23 -3.76 3.94
N ALA A 245 -27.39 -3.82 4.97
CA ALA A 245 -26.33 -4.81 5.13
C ALA A 245 -26.92 -6.15 5.59
N VAL A 246 -26.59 -7.23 4.88
CA VAL A 246 -27.06 -8.59 5.16
C VAL A 246 -25.87 -9.48 5.52
N GLY A 247 -25.99 -10.19 6.64
CA GLY A 247 -24.98 -11.13 7.15
C GLY A 247 -24.94 -12.44 6.37
N ALA A 248 -23.95 -13.28 6.66
CA ALA A 248 -23.80 -14.59 6.02
C ALA A 248 -24.97 -15.55 6.31
N ASP A 249 -25.75 -15.31 7.38
CA ASP A 249 -26.95 -16.06 7.74
C ASP A 249 -28.22 -15.59 7.01
N GLY A 250 -28.08 -14.60 6.11
CA GLY A 250 -29.19 -14.03 5.33
C GLY A 250 -30.06 -13.04 6.12
N LYS A 251 -29.68 -12.67 7.34
CA LYS A 251 -30.41 -11.69 8.16
C LYS A 251 -29.77 -10.31 8.07
N ASP A 252 -30.57 -9.29 8.35
CA ASP A 252 -30.06 -7.93 8.48
C ASP A 252 -29.03 -7.85 9.61
N ILE A 253 -27.89 -7.22 9.32
CA ILE A 253 -26.97 -6.76 10.37
C ILE A 253 -27.64 -5.62 11.10
N LEU A 254 -27.57 -5.60 12.43
CA LEU A 254 -28.13 -4.52 13.23
C LEU A 254 -27.08 -3.45 13.55
N ASP A 255 -27.50 -2.20 13.50
CA ASP A 255 -26.69 -1.05 13.93
C ASP A 255 -26.61 -0.97 15.48
N ALA A 256 -25.92 0.06 15.98
CA ALA A 256 -25.78 0.28 17.41
C ALA A 256 -27.10 0.54 18.16
N GLN A 257 -28.18 0.86 17.44
CA GLN A 257 -29.52 1.10 17.97
C GLN A 257 -30.45 -0.11 17.79
N GLY A 258 -29.96 -1.24 17.27
CA GLY A 258 -30.74 -2.44 17.03
C GLY A 258 -31.65 -2.38 15.79
N LYS A 259 -31.42 -1.43 14.88
CA LYS A 259 -32.16 -1.31 13.61
C LYS A 259 -31.34 -1.93 12.47
N PRO A 260 -31.97 -2.32 11.33
CA PRO A 260 -31.23 -2.78 10.16
C PRO A 260 -30.18 -1.75 9.73
N ALA A 261 -28.91 -2.14 9.77
CA ALA A 261 -27.79 -1.32 9.37
C ALA A 261 -27.78 -1.14 7.84
N THR A 262 -27.40 0.05 7.41
CA THR A 262 -26.95 0.29 6.03
C THR A 262 -25.46 -0.03 5.92
N LEU A 263 -24.91 -0.04 4.70
CA LEU A 263 -23.46 -0.09 4.50
C LEU A 263 -22.71 1.04 5.24
N CYS A 264 -23.36 2.19 5.45
CA CYS A 264 -22.78 3.33 6.16
C CYS A 264 -22.86 3.20 7.69
N THR A 265 -23.82 2.45 8.23
CA THR A 265 -24.12 2.41 9.67
C THR A 265 -23.75 1.09 10.34
N LEU A 266 -22.81 0.35 9.76
CA LEU A 266 -22.31 -0.91 10.33
C LEU A 266 -21.87 -0.72 11.79
N PRO A 267 -22.12 -1.70 12.67
CA PRO A 267 -21.67 -1.64 14.06
C PRO A 267 -20.15 -1.55 14.12
N ARG A 268 -19.61 -0.69 15.00
CA ARG A 268 -18.17 -0.51 15.19
C ARG A 268 -17.55 -1.70 15.92
N GLY A 269 -16.41 -2.17 15.43
CA GLY A 269 -15.61 -3.23 16.01
C GLY A 269 -14.51 -2.72 16.93
N ASP A 270 -13.80 -3.65 17.54
CA ASP A 270 -12.80 -3.35 18.56
C ASP A 270 -11.39 -3.12 18.00
N ARG A 271 -11.15 -3.46 16.72
CA ARG A 271 -9.86 -3.21 16.04
C ARG A 271 -9.39 -1.78 16.29
N ASP A 272 -8.19 -1.64 16.83
CA ASP A 272 -7.53 -0.36 17.01
C ASP A 272 -6.77 0.05 15.75
N ALA A 273 -6.65 1.37 15.53
CA ALA A 273 -5.89 1.89 14.39
C ALA A 273 -4.44 1.37 14.43
N GLY A 274 -3.82 1.28 15.61
CA GLY A 274 -2.46 0.73 15.77
C GLY A 274 -2.31 -0.74 15.42
N GLN A 275 -3.39 -1.45 15.06
CA GLN A 275 -3.38 -2.82 14.55
C GLN A 275 -3.51 -2.89 13.01
N VAL A 276 -3.39 -1.75 12.32
CA VAL A 276 -3.38 -1.66 10.85
C VAL A 276 -2.01 -1.18 10.41
N PHE A 277 -1.36 -1.93 9.54
CA PHE A 277 -0.04 -1.61 8.98
C PHE A 277 -0.09 -1.52 7.48
N PHE A 278 0.70 -0.61 6.91
CA PHE A 278 0.84 -0.41 5.48
C PHE A 278 2.32 -0.42 5.12
N ALA A 279 2.73 -1.46 4.38
CA ALA A 279 4.07 -1.65 3.92
C ALA A 279 4.14 -1.49 2.40
N VAL A 280 5.13 -0.75 1.93
CA VAL A 280 5.42 -0.60 0.50
C VAL A 280 6.80 -1.18 0.24
N VAL A 281 6.85 -2.22 -0.58
CA VAL A 281 8.06 -2.74 -1.22
C VAL A 281 8.06 -2.17 -2.64
N GLY A 282 8.61 -0.96 -2.78
CA GLY A 282 8.49 -0.14 -3.97
C GLY A 282 9.84 0.30 -4.54
N GLY A 283 9.80 1.06 -5.63
CA GLY A 283 11.01 1.65 -6.19
C GLY A 283 11.55 2.79 -5.34
N VAL A 284 12.49 2.43 -4.49
CA VAL A 284 13.32 3.33 -3.68
C VAL A 284 14.71 2.73 -3.57
N PRO A 285 15.80 3.50 -3.79
CA PRO A 285 17.14 2.98 -3.61
C PRO A 285 17.37 2.46 -2.19
N ASN A 286 17.94 1.25 -2.05
CA ASN A 286 18.13 0.62 -0.75
C ASN A 286 19.00 1.45 0.21
N ASP A 287 19.90 2.27 -0.30
CA ASP A 287 20.81 3.12 0.48
C ASP A 287 20.10 4.32 1.11
N LEU A 288 18.91 4.67 0.60
CA LEU A 288 18.04 5.66 1.25
C LEU A 288 17.23 5.08 2.40
N LEU A 289 17.06 3.76 2.45
CA LEU A 289 16.24 3.10 3.47
C LEU A 289 17.03 2.61 4.69
N HIS A 290 18.35 2.42 4.54
CA HIS A 290 19.30 1.90 5.55
C HIS A 290 18.77 0.76 6.45
N PHE A 291 19.29 -0.45 6.26
CA PHE A 291 18.88 -1.62 7.03
C PHE A 291 20.02 -2.14 7.91
N ASP A 292 19.74 -2.31 9.20
CA ASP A 292 20.62 -2.98 10.15
C ASP A 292 19.94 -4.26 10.66
N PRO A 293 20.42 -5.46 10.28
CA PRO A 293 19.81 -6.72 10.70
C PRO A 293 19.92 -7.00 12.21
N SER A 294 20.80 -6.29 12.92
CA SER A 294 21.04 -6.45 14.35
C SER A 294 20.26 -5.46 15.22
N ASP A 295 19.71 -4.38 14.62
CA ASP A 295 19.11 -3.28 15.35
C ASP A 295 17.93 -2.65 14.57
N PRO A 296 16.67 -2.97 14.93
CA PRO A 296 15.51 -2.42 14.24
C PRO A 296 15.35 -0.91 14.43
N ASP A 297 15.91 -0.33 15.50
CA ASP A 297 15.81 1.12 15.74
C ASP A 297 16.74 1.91 14.81
N LYS A 298 17.89 1.32 14.44
CA LYS A 298 18.75 1.88 13.39
C LYS A 298 18.16 1.76 12.00
N SER A 299 17.20 0.87 11.77
CA SER A 299 16.50 0.73 10.48
C SER A 299 15.31 1.69 10.33
N ARG A 300 15.08 2.60 11.30
CA ARG A 300 13.97 3.55 11.26
C ARG A 300 14.36 4.80 10.48
N LEU A 301 13.48 5.22 9.57
CA LEU A 301 13.65 6.43 8.78
C LEU A 301 13.33 7.68 9.59
N GLY A 302 14.28 8.62 9.64
CA GLY A 302 14.08 9.95 10.22
C GLY A 302 13.59 10.97 9.19
N ASP A 303 13.32 12.20 9.64
CA ASP A 303 12.86 13.29 8.76
C ASP A 303 13.86 13.57 7.63
N GLU A 304 15.17 13.53 7.90
CA GLU A 304 16.20 13.75 6.88
C GLU A 304 16.21 12.66 5.80
N ASP A 305 15.92 11.42 6.18
CA ASP A 305 15.80 10.31 5.21
C ASP A 305 14.57 10.52 4.33
N TRP A 306 13.44 10.90 4.94
CA TRP A 306 12.21 11.22 4.21
C TRP A 306 12.35 12.42 3.28
N VAL A 307 13.16 13.43 3.62
CA VAL A 307 13.48 14.53 2.71
C VAL A 307 14.22 14.00 1.46
N LYS A 308 15.14 13.05 1.60
CA LYS A 308 15.81 12.44 0.45
C LYS A 308 14.86 11.58 -0.38
N ILE A 309 13.87 10.92 0.24
CA ILE A 309 12.95 10.03 -0.47
C ILE A 309 11.84 10.80 -1.20
N LEU A 310 11.24 11.82 -0.55
CA LEU A 310 10.03 12.50 -1.04
C LEU A 310 10.18 14.01 -1.25
N GLY A 311 11.30 14.59 -0.81
CA GLY A 311 11.47 16.04 -0.72
C GLY A 311 10.95 16.63 0.59
N ARG A 312 11.18 17.93 0.74
CA ARG A 312 10.89 18.70 1.96
C ARG A 312 9.40 18.76 2.30
N ASP A 313 8.56 19.12 1.35
CA ASP A 313 7.10 19.21 1.51
C ASP A 313 6.39 18.85 0.19
N PRO A 314 6.32 17.54 -0.14
CA PRO A 314 5.69 17.08 -1.38
C PRO A 314 4.21 17.45 -1.48
N SER A 315 3.52 17.63 -0.35
CA SER A 315 2.10 18.04 -0.34
C SER A 315 1.88 19.45 -0.91
N ARG A 316 2.93 20.27 -0.90
CA ARG A 316 2.98 21.61 -1.50
C ARG A 316 3.88 21.67 -2.73
N TYR A 317 4.24 20.51 -3.28
CA TYR A 317 5.13 20.38 -4.43
C TYR A 317 6.55 20.93 -4.20
N ASP A 318 6.99 21.03 -2.93
CA ASP A 318 8.38 21.34 -2.58
C ASP A 318 9.19 20.05 -2.51
N LEU A 319 9.82 19.72 -3.63
CA LEU A 319 10.69 18.56 -3.76
C LEU A 319 12.15 18.88 -3.41
N SER A 320 12.46 20.02 -2.78
CA SER A 320 13.84 20.36 -2.43
C SER A 320 14.45 19.31 -1.49
N GLY A 321 15.71 18.96 -1.75
CA GLY A 321 16.45 17.95 -0.97
C GLY A 321 16.16 16.50 -1.36
N ILE A 322 15.23 16.25 -2.29
CA ILE A 322 15.00 14.90 -2.83
C ILE A 322 16.25 14.35 -3.52
N ASP A 323 16.52 13.07 -3.35
CA ASP A 323 17.56 12.36 -4.09
C ASP A 323 17.18 12.33 -5.59
N PRO A 324 18.11 12.64 -6.51
CA PRO A 324 17.82 12.61 -7.94
C PRO A 324 17.22 11.28 -8.42
N ARG A 325 17.54 10.14 -7.80
CA ARG A 325 16.93 8.84 -8.13
C ARG A 325 15.44 8.78 -7.87
N MET A 326 14.93 9.53 -6.89
CA MET A 326 13.52 9.56 -6.54
C MET A 326 12.71 10.60 -7.33
N VAL A 327 13.37 11.46 -8.11
CA VAL A 327 12.68 12.39 -9.01
C VAL A 327 12.12 11.63 -10.20
N GLN A 328 10.80 11.63 -10.36
CA GLN A 328 10.12 11.17 -11.58
C GLN A 328 10.53 12.07 -12.74
N SER A 329 11.04 11.49 -13.82
CA SER A 329 11.47 12.23 -15.00
C SER A 329 11.44 11.36 -16.23
N THR A 330 11.09 11.92 -17.37
CA THR A 330 11.21 11.31 -18.70
C THR A 330 12.51 11.71 -19.42
N THR A 331 13.38 12.46 -18.75
CA THR A 331 14.66 12.93 -19.29
C THR A 331 15.78 12.73 -18.28
N PRO A 332 17.05 12.68 -18.70
CA PRO A 332 18.17 12.56 -17.77
C PRO A 332 18.16 13.68 -16.71
N ARG A 333 18.31 13.29 -15.45
CA ARG A 333 18.13 14.17 -14.29
C ARG A 333 19.43 14.90 -13.95
N ALA A 334 19.27 16.13 -13.46
CA ALA A 334 20.39 16.91 -12.97
C ALA A 334 21.07 16.19 -11.79
N GLY A 335 22.41 16.23 -11.75
CA GLY A 335 23.20 15.56 -10.71
C GLY A 335 23.44 14.07 -10.94
N ARG A 336 22.98 13.50 -12.06
CA ARG A 336 23.24 12.11 -12.46
C ARG A 336 24.13 12.02 -13.71
N PRO A 337 24.88 10.92 -13.89
CA PRO A 337 25.56 10.66 -15.15
C PRO A 337 24.53 10.57 -16.29
N GLY A 338 24.81 11.26 -17.41
CA GLY A 338 23.92 11.30 -18.57
C GLY A 338 24.05 10.07 -19.49
N VAL A 339 23.30 10.07 -20.59
CA VAL A 339 23.14 8.92 -21.51
C VAL A 339 24.44 8.32 -22.06
N ASP A 340 25.49 9.13 -22.20
CA ASP A 340 26.79 8.71 -22.74
C ASP A 340 27.76 8.17 -21.68
N ALA A 341 27.38 8.20 -20.40
CA ALA A 341 28.23 7.70 -19.33
C ALA A 341 28.32 6.16 -19.35
N PRO A 342 29.49 5.57 -19.04
CA PRO A 342 29.64 4.13 -18.98
C PRO A 342 28.76 3.52 -17.88
N ASP A 343 28.16 2.36 -18.16
CA ASP A 343 27.51 1.58 -17.10
C ASP A 343 28.56 0.82 -16.29
N PHE A 344 28.57 1.04 -14.97
CA PHE A 344 29.43 0.30 -14.06
C PHE A 344 28.67 -0.92 -13.54
N ALA A 345 28.87 -2.07 -14.18
CA ALA A 345 28.15 -3.32 -13.91
C ALA A 345 28.37 -3.94 -12.51
N GLY A 346 29.22 -3.36 -11.65
CA GLY A 346 29.68 -4.03 -10.43
C GLY A 346 29.94 -3.17 -9.19
N ALA A 347 29.34 -1.98 -9.04
CA ALA A 347 29.83 -1.05 -8.02
C ALA A 347 28.80 -0.30 -7.15
N ASP A 348 27.50 -0.63 -7.12
CA ASP A 348 26.60 0.20 -6.30
C ASP A 348 25.34 -0.48 -5.74
N PRO A 349 25.25 -0.72 -4.41
CA PRO A 349 24.00 -0.97 -3.70
C PRO A 349 23.16 0.32 -3.72
N GLY A 350 22.27 0.46 -4.71
CA GLY A 350 21.36 1.61 -4.83
C GLY A 350 21.47 2.37 -6.15
N ASN A 351 22.39 1.99 -7.04
CA ASN A 351 22.54 2.56 -8.38
C ASN A 351 22.91 4.06 -8.40
N ALA A 352 23.56 4.60 -7.37
CA ALA A 352 23.96 6.01 -7.35
C ALA A 352 24.93 6.36 -8.50
N SER A 353 25.78 5.40 -8.89
CA SER A 353 26.75 5.53 -9.97
C SER A 353 26.19 5.17 -11.36
N HIS A 354 24.92 4.78 -11.44
CA HIS A 354 24.29 4.42 -12.72
C HIS A 354 23.87 5.68 -13.46
N ARG A 355 24.04 5.66 -14.78
CA ARG A 355 23.54 6.72 -15.64
C ARG A 355 22.03 6.70 -15.74
N ASP A 356 21.47 7.87 -15.99
CA ASP A 356 20.15 7.97 -16.59
C ASP A 356 20.23 7.60 -18.08
N TRP A 357 19.13 7.07 -18.61
CA TRP A 357 19.04 6.56 -19.98
C TRP A 357 18.15 7.45 -20.85
N ASP A 358 18.18 7.26 -22.17
CA ASP A 358 17.26 7.97 -23.05
C ASP A 358 15.92 7.23 -23.11
N THR A 359 14.91 7.74 -22.39
CA THR A 359 13.59 7.11 -22.36
C THR A 359 12.75 7.37 -23.61
N GLY A 360 13.23 8.21 -24.54
CA GLY A 360 12.44 8.66 -25.68
C GLY A 360 11.16 9.39 -25.26
N LYS A 361 11.10 9.88 -24.02
CA LYS A 361 9.92 10.43 -23.35
C LYS A 361 8.74 9.47 -23.16
N ALA A 362 8.92 8.19 -23.46
CA ALA A 362 7.87 7.17 -23.39
C ALA A 362 7.85 6.39 -22.07
N ASP A 363 8.87 6.59 -21.23
CA ASP A 363 9.04 5.92 -19.95
C ASP A 363 9.72 6.86 -18.92
N LEU A 364 9.66 6.50 -17.65
CA LEU A 364 10.33 7.20 -16.56
C LEU A 364 11.78 6.74 -16.38
N GLN A 365 12.59 7.59 -15.76
CA GLN A 365 13.89 7.19 -15.26
C GLN A 365 13.72 6.26 -14.04
N TYR A 366 14.57 5.25 -13.93
CA TYR A 366 14.49 4.30 -12.83
C TYR A 366 14.94 4.95 -11.51
N ALA A 367 14.24 4.60 -10.42
CA ALA A 367 14.74 4.86 -9.07
C ALA A 367 15.95 3.97 -8.79
N CYS A 368 15.83 2.69 -9.15
CA CYS A 368 16.87 1.71 -8.93
C CYS A 368 16.77 0.55 -9.95
N THR A 369 17.87 -0.16 -10.10
CA THR A 369 18.00 -1.42 -10.83
C THR A 369 18.80 -2.44 -10.01
N PHE A 370 18.69 -3.73 -10.31
CA PHE A 370 19.49 -4.76 -9.65
C PHE A 370 19.81 -5.91 -10.60
N ALA A 371 20.92 -6.60 -10.36
CA ALA A 371 21.34 -7.71 -11.21
C ALA A 371 20.40 -8.91 -11.03
N LEU A 372 19.92 -9.46 -12.15
CA LEU A 372 19.14 -10.70 -12.15
C LEU A 372 20.10 -11.89 -12.00
N PRO A 373 19.74 -12.91 -11.18
CA PRO A 373 20.47 -14.17 -11.15
C PRO A 373 20.52 -14.80 -12.55
N PRO A 374 21.57 -15.55 -12.92
CA PRO A 374 21.76 -16.08 -14.27
C PRO A 374 20.53 -16.80 -14.86
N ASP A 375 19.79 -17.53 -14.03
CA ASP A 375 18.61 -18.32 -14.42
C ASP A 375 17.38 -17.45 -14.78
N PHE A 376 17.34 -16.21 -14.29
CA PHE A 376 16.28 -15.24 -14.59
C PHE A 376 16.63 -14.32 -15.77
N GLN A 377 17.87 -14.35 -16.24
CA GLN A 377 18.28 -13.56 -17.39
C GLN A 377 17.81 -14.24 -18.67
N LYS A 378 16.84 -13.65 -19.38
CA LYS A 378 16.22 -14.21 -20.59
C LYS A 378 16.22 -13.18 -21.73
N PRO A 379 16.27 -13.62 -23.00
CA PRO A 379 15.91 -12.77 -24.12
C PRO A 379 14.48 -12.26 -23.95
N LYS A 380 14.22 -10.99 -24.33
CA LYS A 380 12.88 -10.42 -24.39
C LYS A 380 12.61 -10.03 -25.86
N ASP A 381 11.99 -10.94 -26.61
CA ASP A 381 11.81 -10.85 -28.05
C ASP A 381 10.62 -9.96 -28.44
N ASP A 382 9.48 -10.09 -27.74
CA ASP A 382 8.22 -9.67 -28.35
C ASP A 382 7.45 -8.59 -27.55
N GLU A 383 7.65 -8.48 -26.22
CA GLU A 383 6.88 -7.55 -25.35
C GLU A 383 7.68 -6.86 -24.23
N GLY A 384 9.02 -6.96 -24.18
CA GLY A 384 9.81 -6.40 -23.09
C GLY A 384 10.78 -5.28 -23.45
N ASP A 385 11.01 -4.36 -22.52
CA ASP A 385 12.26 -3.83 -21.95
C ASP A 385 13.64 -3.94 -22.63
N CYS A 386 13.84 -4.72 -23.70
CA CYS A 386 15.15 -4.98 -24.31
C CYS A 386 15.16 -4.89 -25.85
N LYS A 387 14.32 -4.00 -26.40
CA LYS A 387 14.15 -3.79 -27.84
C LYS A 387 15.15 -2.79 -28.42
N ASN A 388 15.56 -1.80 -27.64
CA ASN A 388 16.35 -0.65 -28.07
C ASN A 388 17.77 -0.66 -27.50
N ALA A 389 18.67 0.10 -28.14
CA ALA A 389 20.02 0.30 -27.63
C ALA A 389 20.00 1.08 -26.29
N SER A 390 19.03 1.99 -26.14
CA SER A 390 18.80 2.83 -24.97
C SER A 390 18.38 2.07 -23.71
N ASP A 391 17.92 0.83 -23.82
CA ASP A 391 17.48 -0.01 -22.68
C ASP A 391 18.65 -0.48 -21.77
N ALA A 392 19.86 0.06 -21.93
CA ALA A 392 20.97 -0.21 -21.01
C ALA A 392 20.92 0.78 -19.83
N PRO A 393 21.11 0.34 -18.57
CA PRO A 393 21.78 -0.90 -18.14
C PRO A 393 20.89 -2.15 -17.98
N LEU A 394 19.61 -2.09 -18.31
CA LEU A 394 18.68 -3.20 -18.10
C LEU A 394 19.06 -4.46 -18.89
N CYS A 395 19.58 -4.25 -20.10
CA CYS A 395 19.91 -5.30 -21.06
C CYS A 395 21.40 -5.31 -21.43
N ASP A 396 21.92 -6.48 -21.77
CA ASP A 396 23.33 -6.67 -22.13
C ASP A 396 23.73 -5.83 -23.36
N ALA A 397 24.93 -5.22 -23.37
CA ALA A 397 25.36 -4.31 -24.45
C ALA A 397 25.39 -4.95 -25.87
N LYS A 398 25.35 -6.28 -25.96
CA LYS A 398 25.54 -7.03 -27.21
C LYS A 398 24.21 -7.60 -27.69
N ARG A 399 23.79 -7.25 -28.90
CA ARG A 399 22.73 -7.97 -29.61
C ARG A 399 23.26 -9.33 -30.07
N ALA A 400 22.38 -10.33 -30.10
CA ALA A 400 22.70 -11.61 -30.76
C ALA A 400 23.13 -11.35 -32.21
N ALA A 401 24.25 -11.96 -32.62
CA ALA A 401 24.97 -11.64 -33.83
C ALA A 401 24.26 -12.19 -35.08
N SER A 402 23.36 -11.39 -35.66
CA SER A 402 22.78 -11.65 -36.97
C SER A 402 22.84 -10.38 -37.82
N GLY A 403 23.27 -10.50 -39.09
CA GLY A 403 23.30 -9.39 -40.04
C GLY A 403 21.92 -8.78 -40.32
N VAL A 404 20.84 -9.49 -39.95
CA VAL A 404 19.45 -9.02 -40.04
C VAL A 404 19.11 -8.02 -38.93
N CYS A 405 19.80 -8.08 -37.79
CA CYS A 405 19.49 -7.24 -36.62
C CYS A 405 19.82 -5.74 -36.80
N GLY A 406 20.61 -5.40 -37.83
CA GLY A 406 20.87 -4.00 -38.21
C GLY A 406 19.71 -3.36 -38.98
N ALA A 407 18.95 -4.14 -39.74
CA ALA A 407 17.82 -3.67 -40.54
C ALA A 407 16.46 -3.85 -39.85
N ASN A 408 16.33 -4.87 -38.99
CA ASN A 408 15.14 -5.10 -38.17
C ASN A 408 15.53 -5.57 -36.75
N PRO A 409 15.63 -4.63 -35.78
CA PRO A 409 15.87 -4.90 -34.37
C PRO A 409 14.93 -5.92 -33.71
N SER A 410 13.70 -6.02 -34.20
CA SER A 410 12.63 -6.84 -33.62
C SER A 410 12.49 -8.20 -34.31
N ALA A 411 13.45 -8.58 -35.16
CA ALA A 411 13.42 -9.89 -35.80
C ALA A 411 13.70 -11.02 -34.78
N PRO A 412 13.10 -12.21 -34.94
CA PRO A 412 13.38 -13.36 -34.08
C PRO A 412 14.88 -13.65 -34.00
N GLY A 413 15.42 -13.78 -32.78
CA GLY A 413 16.85 -13.98 -32.54
C GLY A 413 17.69 -12.71 -32.53
N CYS A 414 17.09 -11.52 -32.55
CA CYS A 414 17.75 -10.22 -32.35
C CYS A 414 17.56 -9.62 -30.95
N ALA A 415 16.84 -10.33 -30.06
CA ALA A 415 16.56 -9.90 -28.69
C ALA A 415 17.85 -9.75 -27.86
N ARG A 416 17.93 -8.66 -27.10
CA ARG A 416 18.96 -8.52 -26.05
C ARG A 416 18.53 -9.30 -24.81
N LYS A 417 19.50 -9.76 -24.04
CA LYS A 417 19.25 -10.47 -22.79
C LYS A 417 18.96 -9.44 -21.70
N GLN A 418 17.83 -9.58 -21.01
CA GLN A 418 17.60 -8.82 -19.78
C GLN A 418 18.55 -9.33 -18.70
N VAL A 419 19.44 -8.47 -18.22
CA VAL A 419 20.46 -8.81 -17.22
C VAL A 419 20.20 -8.15 -15.87
N ARG A 420 19.31 -7.17 -15.83
CA ARG A 420 18.86 -6.48 -14.62
C ARG A 420 17.34 -6.38 -14.60
N ALA A 421 16.79 -6.17 -13.41
CA ALA A 421 15.44 -5.69 -13.20
C ALA A 421 15.48 -4.24 -12.68
N LYS A 422 14.33 -3.59 -12.64
CA LYS A 422 14.18 -2.16 -12.38
C LYS A 422 12.97 -1.88 -11.49
N ALA A 423 12.94 -0.68 -10.93
CA ALA A 423 11.76 -0.07 -10.34
C ALA A 423 11.78 1.44 -10.56
N PHE A 424 10.61 2.03 -10.78
CA PHE A 424 10.39 3.47 -10.91
C PHE A 424 10.13 4.12 -9.54
N PRO A 425 10.32 5.44 -9.39
CA PRO A 425 10.03 6.10 -8.11
C PRO A 425 8.55 5.95 -7.70
N THR A 426 8.29 5.24 -6.59
CA THR A 426 6.94 5.01 -6.03
C THR A 426 6.59 6.07 -4.97
N VAL A 427 6.63 7.33 -5.39
CA VAL A 427 6.57 8.48 -4.49
C VAL A 427 5.21 8.67 -3.82
N ARG A 428 4.10 8.30 -4.47
CA ARG A 428 2.75 8.44 -3.87
C ARG A 428 2.51 7.44 -2.76
N GLU A 429 2.86 6.18 -2.96
CA GLU A 429 2.73 5.14 -1.95
C GLU A 429 3.64 5.44 -0.75
N LEU A 430 4.87 5.87 -1.02
CA LEU A 430 5.83 6.25 0.03
C LEU A 430 5.35 7.51 0.80
N ALA A 431 4.60 8.42 0.16
CA ALA A 431 3.96 9.53 0.87
C ALA A 431 2.87 9.06 1.84
N VAL A 432 2.10 8.01 1.49
CA VAL A 432 1.17 7.36 2.43
C VAL A 432 1.94 6.72 3.59
N VAL A 433 3.02 5.98 3.30
CA VAL A 433 3.88 5.38 4.32
C VAL A 433 4.40 6.42 5.31
N ARG A 434 4.99 7.53 4.82
CA ARG A 434 5.47 8.62 5.66
C ARG A 434 4.36 9.20 6.53
N ALA A 435 3.19 9.44 5.95
CA ALA A 435 2.05 10.05 6.66
C ALA A 435 1.44 9.13 7.74
N LEU A 436 1.63 7.81 7.63
CA LEU A 436 1.20 6.83 8.63
C LEU A 436 2.17 6.69 9.82
N GLY A 437 3.37 7.28 9.74
CA GLY A 437 4.36 7.24 10.81
C GLY A 437 4.70 5.82 11.23
N GLU A 438 4.44 5.46 12.49
CA GLU A 438 4.81 4.15 13.04
C GLU A 438 4.05 2.96 12.40
N GLN A 439 2.93 3.21 11.74
CA GLN A 439 2.16 2.19 11.01
C GLN A 439 2.64 1.98 9.57
N GLY A 440 3.43 2.93 9.05
CA GLY A 440 4.01 2.88 7.71
C GLY A 440 5.36 2.16 7.72
N ILE A 441 5.58 1.28 6.74
CA ILE A 441 6.85 0.59 6.52
C ILE A 441 7.28 0.78 5.07
N ALA A 442 8.51 1.25 4.85
CA ALA A 442 9.10 1.36 3.51
C ALA A 442 10.18 0.29 3.32
N ALA A 443 10.18 -0.32 2.14
CA ALA A 443 11.14 -1.31 1.72
C ALA A 443 11.46 -1.12 0.23
N SER A 444 12.68 -1.50 -0.17
CA SER A 444 13.14 -1.40 -1.55
C SER A 444 12.75 -2.65 -2.33
N LEU A 445 12.15 -2.47 -3.51
CA LEU A 445 11.98 -3.53 -4.51
C LEU A 445 13.30 -3.88 -5.20
N CYS A 446 14.33 -3.03 -5.08
CA CYS A 446 15.67 -3.32 -5.56
C CYS A 446 16.51 -3.94 -4.42
N PRO A 447 16.68 -5.28 -4.39
CA PRO A 447 17.47 -5.96 -3.37
C PRO A 447 18.94 -5.55 -3.41
N GLN A 448 19.57 -5.55 -2.23
CA GLN A 448 21.00 -5.28 -2.07
C GLN A 448 21.87 -6.44 -2.51
N GLU A 449 21.37 -7.67 -2.34
CA GLU A 449 22.08 -8.91 -2.63
C GLU A 449 21.10 -9.90 -3.29
N THR A 450 21.53 -10.53 -4.39
CA THR A 450 20.70 -11.48 -5.15
C THR A 450 21.36 -12.83 -5.37
N ALA A 451 22.61 -13.01 -4.95
CA ALA A 451 23.37 -14.25 -5.13
C ALA A 451 23.49 -15.06 -3.84
N ASN A 452 23.83 -14.42 -2.71
CA ASN A 452 24.07 -15.14 -1.45
C ASN A 452 22.79 -15.31 -0.63
N THR A 453 22.10 -16.45 -0.77
CA THR A 453 20.86 -16.78 -0.05
C THR A 453 20.97 -16.83 1.47
N ALA A 454 22.19 -16.98 2.01
CA ALA A 454 22.43 -16.97 3.46
C ALA A 454 22.59 -15.55 4.03
N SER A 455 22.68 -14.52 3.18
CA SER A 455 22.83 -13.14 3.61
C SER A 455 21.52 -12.61 4.22
N PRO A 456 21.58 -11.85 5.33
CA PRO A 456 20.40 -11.11 5.81
C PRO A 456 19.95 -10.02 4.82
N LEU A 457 20.78 -9.67 3.84
CA LEU A 457 20.49 -8.70 2.78
C LEU A 457 19.94 -9.36 1.50
N TYR A 458 19.81 -10.69 1.48
CA TYR A 458 19.35 -11.42 0.31
C TYR A 458 17.91 -11.10 -0.04
N GLY A 459 17.67 -10.75 -1.30
CA GLY A 459 16.33 -10.48 -1.83
C GLY A 459 15.62 -9.43 -0.97
N TYR A 460 14.40 -9.77 -0.54
CA TYR A 460 13.54 -8.89 0.25
C TYR A 460 13.65 -9.10 1.76
N ASN A 461 14.64 -9.87 2.24
CA ASN A 461 14.84 -10.12 3.67
C ASN A 461 14.86 -8.83 4.52
N PRO A 462 15.50 -7.72 4.11
CA PRO A 462 15.42 -6.45 4.83
C PRO A 462 13.98 -5.94 5.02
N GLY A 463 13.19 -5.93 3.94
CA GLY A 463 11.81 -5.46 3.97
C GLY A 463 10.91 -6.37 4.80
N VAL A 464 11.03 -7.70 4.61
CA VAL A 464 10.28 -8.69 5.40
C VAL A 464 10.62 -8.56 6.89
N LYS A 465 11.90 -8.41 7.23
CA LYS A 465 12.33 -8.24 8.62
C LYS A 465 11.79 -6.94 9.23
N ALA A 466 11.84 -5.81 8.51
CA ALA A 466 11.26 -4.56 8.98
C ALA A 466 9.75 -4.67 9.26
N ILE A 467 9.01 -5.38 8.38
CA ILE A 467 7.58 -5.66 8.58
C ILE A 467 7.37 -6.51 9.82
N VAL A 468 8.09 -7.63 9.95
CA VAL A 468 7.96 -8.54 11.10
C VAL A 468 8.29 -7.84 12.41
N ASP A 469 9.39 -7.08 12.48
CA ASP A 469 9.80 -6.35 13.68
C ASP A 469 8.75 -5.31 14.11
N ARG A 470 8.10 -4.64 13.14
CA ARG A 470 7.03 -3.67 13.42
C ARG A 470 5.76 -4.35 13.95
N LEU A 471 5.37 -5.47 13.36
CA LEU A 471 4.20 -6.26 13.78
C LEU A 471 4.42 -6.90 15.15
N ALA A 472 5.59 -7.49 15.39
CA ALA A 472 5.94 -8.13 16.65
C ALA A 472 5.89 -7.15 17.83
N ASN A 473 6.30 -5.90 17.62
CA ASN A 473 6.22 -4.86 18.64
C ASN A 473 4.77 -4.59 19.09
N VAL A 474 3.77 -4.66 18.21
CA VAL A 474 2.38 -4.43 18.58
C VAL A 474 1.72 -5.66 19.17
N ILE A 475 2.02 -6.86 18.67
CA ILE A 475 1.55 -8.10 19.28
C ILE A 475 2.04 -8.21 20.72
N SER A 476 3.30 -7.85 20.98
CA SER A 476 3.90 -7.85 22.32
C SER A 476 3.37 -6.73 23.23
N ARG A 477 2.63 -5.75 22.70
CA ARG A 477 2.10 -4.58 23.43
C ARG A 477 0.57 -4.56 23.53
N GLN A 478 -0.13 -5.59 23.04
CA GLN A 478 -1.59 -5.67 23.19
C GLN A 478 -1.92 -6.05 24.62
N CYS A 479 -2.57 -5.12 25.34
CA CYS A 479 -3.10 -5.41 26.66
C CYS A 479 -4.13 -6.53 26.54
N LEU A 480 -4.18 -7.43 27.51
CA LEU A 480 -5.24 -8.43 27.54
C LEU A 480 -6.59 -7.72 27.74
N PRO A 481 -7.65 -8.10 26.98
CA PRO A 481 -8.95 -7.45 27.06
C PRO A 481 -9.61 -7.61 28.44
N ARG A 482 -9.19 -8.62 29.20
CA ARG A 482 -9.59 -8.86 30.59
C ARG A 482 -8.40 -9.35 31.41
N PRO A 483 -8.33 -9.02 32.72
CA PRO A 483 -7.36 -9.61 33.62
C PRO A 483 -7.51 -11.12 33.70
N LEU A 484 -6.41 -11.84 33.70
CA LEU A 484 -6.39 -13.27 34.02
C LEU A 484 -6.42 -13.47 35.52
N HIS A 485 -7.11 -14.52 35.97
CA HIS A 485 -7.12 -14.91 37.37
C HIS A 485 -5.80 -15.59 37.74
N THR A 486 -5.12 -15.08 38.76
CA THR A 486 -3.91 -15.69 39.33
C THR A 486 -4.25 -16.41 40.63
N ASP A 487 -3.63 -17.55 40.89
CA ASP A 487 -3.70 -18.23 42.19
C ASP A 487 -2.87 -17.51 43.26
N GLU A 488 -2.85 -18.05 44.49
CA GLU A 488 -2.09 -17.50 45.62
C GLU A 488 -0.56 -17.44 45.39
N LYS A 489 -0.06 -18.16 44.36
CA LYS A 489 1.34 -18.20 43.97
C LYS A 489 1.64 -17.28 42.78
N GLY A 490 0.64 -16.57 42.24
CA GLY A 490 0.78 -15.69 41.08
C GLY A 490 0.72 -16.43 39.73
N GLN A 491 0.37 -17.71 39.71
CA GLN A 491 0.25 -18.50 38.48
C GLN A 491 -1.15 -18.32 37.88
N VAL A 492 -1.22 -18.13 36.56
CA VAL A 492 -2.50 -18.01 35.84
C VAL A 492 -3.04 -19.38 35.46
N SER A 493 -4.37 -19.55 35.53
CA SER A 493 -5.08 -20.78 35.12
C SER A 493 -5.23 -20.89 33.60
N CYS A 494 -4.16 -20.62 32.85
CA CYS A 494 -4.13 -20.67 31.40
C CYS A 494 -2.91 -21.44 30.91
N LEU A 495 -3.07 -22.09 29.77
CA LEU A 495 -2.01 -22.79 29.05
C LEU A 495 -1.69 -22.02 27.78
N MET A 496 -0.39 -21.84 27.51
CA MET A 496 0.08 -21.31 26.24
C MET A 496 0.47 -22.50 25.36
N LEU A 497 -0.29 -22.73 24.30
CA LEU A 497 -0.11 -23.86 23.39
C LEU A 497 0.51 -23.39 22.08
N ALA A 498 1.55 -24.06 21.61
CA ALA A 498 2.23 -23.78 20.36
C ALA A 498 2.10 -24.97 19.40
N VAL A 499 1.64 -24.71 18.18
CA VAL A 499 1.71 -25.67 17.07
C VAL A 499 3.02 -25.44 16.34
N LEU A 500 3.89 -26.46 16.33
CA LEU A 500 5.19 -26.40 15.65
C LEU A 500 5.00 -26.47 14.12
N PRO A 501 5.81 -25.73 13.34
CA PRO A 501 5.61 -25.61 11.90
C PRO A 501 5.99 -26.88 11.12
N ASP A 502 6.93 -27.66 11.63
CA ASP A 502 7.51 -28.80 10.91
C ASP A 502 6.93 -30.14 11.37
N ALA A 503 6.52 -30.96 10.40
CA ALA A 503 6.04 -32.31 10.67
C ALA A 503 7.19 -33.20 11.18
N GLY A 504 7.01 -33.79 12.37
CA GLY A 504 8.01 -34.63 13.03
C GLY A 504 8.88 -33.91 14.06
N ASP A 505 8.67 -32.61 14.27
CA ASP A 505 9.30 -31.87 15.37
C ASP A 505 8.74 -32.31 16.75
N THR A 506 9.47 -32.06 17.83
CA THR A 506 9.11 -32.50 19.19
C THR A 506 9.26 -31.39 20.21
N CYS A 507 8.41 -31.38 21.24
CA CYS A 507 8.47 -30.37 22.29
C CYS A 507 9.83 -30.36 23.01
N ALA A 508 10.43 -31.53 23.22
CA ALA A 508 11.74 -31.66 23.86
C ALA A 508 12.91 -31.06 23.07
N ALA A 509 12.75 -30.79 21.78
CA ALA A 509 13.78 -30.13 20.97
C ALA A 509 13.89 -28.62 21.28
N HIS A 510 12.87 -28.04 21.93
CA HIS A 510 12.77 -26.61 22.18
C HIS A 510 12.80 -26.32 23.69
N LYS A 511 13.68 -25.41 24.10
CA LYS A 511 13.81 -25.04 25.52
C LYS A 511 12.54 -24.31 25.98
N GLY A 512 12.00 -24.71 27.13
CA GLY A 512 10.76 -24.12 27.67
C GLY A 512 9.47 -24.68 27.06
N TYR A 513 9.57 -25.79 26.31
CA TYR A 513 8.42 -26.49 25.74
C TYR A 513 8.23 -27.84 26.44
N ALA A 514 6.97 -28.23 26.63
CA ALA A 514 6.60 -29.51 27.23
C ALA A 514 5.41 -30.14 26.50
N ASP A 515 5.32 -31.47 26.55
CA ASP A 515 4.20 -32.22 25.97
C ASP A 515 2.86 -31.83 26.60
N VAL A 516 1.81 -31.79 25.78
CA VAL A 516 0.46 -31.44 26.21
C VAL A 516 -0.30 -32.68 26.64
N ALA A 517 -1.04 -32.59 27.75
CA ALA A 517 -1.92 -33.66 28.20
C ALA A 517 -2.95 -34.05 27.11
N GLY A 518 -3.24 -35.35 26.98
CA GLY A 518 -4.01 -35.87 25.83
C GLY A 518 -5.43 -35.32 25.70
N ASP A 519 -6.07 -34.99 26.82
CA ASP A 519 -7.39 -34.35 26.88
C ASP A 519 -7.35 -32.89 26.43
N VAL A 520 -6.36 -32.12 26.88
CA VAL A 520 -6.12 -30.74 26.45
C VAL A 520 -5.81 -30.70 24.96
N LEU A 521 -4.94 -31.60 24.47
CA LEU A 521 -4.58 -31.71 23.07
C LEU A 521 -5.80 -32.03 22.19
N LYS A 522 -6.66 -32.95 22.63
CA LYS A 522 -7.89 -33.30 21.93
C LYS A 522 -8.81 -32.09 21.84
N ASN A 523 -9.08 -31.41 22.96
CA ASN A 523 -9.95 -30.24 23.00
C ASN A 523 -9.41 -29.11 22.12
N PHE A 524 -8.12 -28.84 22.17
CA PHE A 524 -7.46 -27.85 21.32
C PHE A 524 -7.67 -28.16 19.83
N ARG A 525 -7.43 -29.40 19.41
CA ARG A 525 -7.62 -29.83 18.02
C ARG A 525 -9.08 -29.76 17.57
N ASP A 526 -10.02 -30.11 18.45
CA ASP A 526 -11.46 -29.97 18.18
C ASP A 526 -11.85 -28.49 17.97
N THR A 527 -11.31 -27.56 18.78
CA THR A 527 -11.51 -26.11 18.60
C THR A 527 -10.91 -25.59 17.30
N GLN A 528 -9.68 -26.00 16.95
CA GLN A 528 -9.03 -25.58 15.70
C GLN A 528 -9.82 -26.00 14.46
N ARG A 529 -10.41 -27.22 14.48
CA ARG A 529 -11.28 -27.70 13.39
C ARG A 529 -12.55 -26.85 13.25
N SER A 530 -13.17 -26.47 14.36
CA SER A 530 -14.40 -25.66 14.33
C SER A 530 -14.19 -24.22 13.85
N THR A 531 -12.95 -23.71 13.93
CA THR A 531 -12.59 -22.33 13.55
C THR A 531 -11.95 -22.23 12.15
N GLY A 532 -11.92 -23.33 11.39
CA GLY A 532 -11.50 -23.31 9.98
C GLY A 532 -9.98 -23.36 9.73
N HIS A 533 -9.16 -23.69 10.72
CA HIS A 533 -7.69 -23.73 10.60
C HIS A 533 -7.12 -25.00 9.90
N GLY A 534 -7.97 -25.81 9.25
CA GLY A 534 -7.58 -27.04 8.56
C GLY A 534 -7.26 -28.23 9.49
N ASP A 535 -6.96 -29.41 8.93
CA ASP A 535 -6.58 -30.60 9.72
C ASP A 535 -5.06 -30.59 10.01
N GLN A 536 -4.67 -29.97 11.11
CA GLN A 536 -3.27 -29.90 11.56
C GLN A 536 -2.86 -31.09 12.44
N THR A 537 -3.49 -32.25 12.28
CA THR A 537 -3.22 -33.43 13.12
C THR A 537 -1.81 -33.99 12.96
N SER A 538 -1.14 -33.72 11.84
CA SER A 538 0.25 -34.08 11.57
C SER A 538 1.27 -33.20 12.28
N LEU A 539 0.87 -32.05 12.82
CA LEU A 539 1.76 -31.12 13.51
C LEU A 539 1.76 -31.36 15.02
N THR A 540 2.95 -31.19 15.60
CA THR A 540 3.18 -31.33 17.04
C THR A 540 2.67 -30.11 17.77
N VAL A 541 1.92 -30.33 18.86
CA VAL A 541 1.41 -29.27 19.73
C VAL A 541 2.10 -29.39 21.08
N CYS A 542 2.66 -28.29 21.55
CA CYS A 542 3.41 -28.19 22.79
C CYS A 542 2.81 -27.14 23.71
N SER A 543 3.06 -27.27 25.00
CA SER A 543 2.83 -26.20 25.98
C SER A 543 4.13 -25.42 26.19
N ILE A 544 4.02 -24.09 26.32
CA ILE A 544 5.14 -23.21 26.67
C ILE A 544 5.10 -22.97 28.19
N GLU A 545 6.27 -23.09 28.83
CA GLU A 545 6.42 -22.97 30.29
C GLU A 545 5.97 -21.60 30.81
N PRO A 546 5.09 -21.54 31.82
CA PRO A 546 4.71 -20.29 32.47
C PRO A 546 5.77 -19.82 33.48
N LEU A 547 6.16 -18.56 33.39
CA LEU A 547 7.05 -17.85 34.30
C LEU A 547 6.22 -16.92 35.20
N VAL A 548 6.44 -17.01 36.52
CA VAL A 548 5.78 -16.14 37.50
C VAL A 548 6.64 -14.92 37.76
N VAL A 549 6.07 -13.73 37.63
CA VAL A 549 6.75 -12.44 37.83
C VAL A 549 6.00 -11.56 38.83
N GLY A 550 6.71 -10.69 39.54
CA GLY A 550 6.11 -9.75 40.47
C GLY A 550 5.31 -8.65 39.76
N LYS A 551 4.44 -7.95 40.50
CA LYS A 551 3.73 -6.77 39.98
C LYS A 551 4.74 -5.68 39.58
N GLY A 552 4.59 -5.16 38.36
CA GLY A 552 5.50 -4.18 37.75
C GLY A 552 6.79 -4.79 37.19
N GLU A 553 6.94 -6.12 37.24
CA GLU A 553 8.08 -6.85 36.72
C GLU A 553 7.74 -7.53 35.37
N SER A 554 8.79 -7.86 34.62
CA SER A 554 8.73 -8.55 33.32
C SER A 554 9.48 -9.89 33.40
N CYS A 555 9.31 -10.73 32.37
CA CYS A 555 10.14 -11.90 32.08
C CYS A 555 10.98 -11.73 30.80
N ASP A 556 11.08 -10.50 30.27
CA ASP A 556 11.90 -10.21 29.11
C ASP A 556 13.41 -10.26 29.45
N GLY A 557 14.26 -10.19 28.43
CA GLY A 557 15.72 -10.26 28.58
C GLY A 557 16.36 -9.16 29.45
N THR A 558 15.60 -8.16 29.90
CA THR A 558 16.06 -7.08 30.79
C THR A 558 15.70 -7.30 32.27
N SER A 559 15.03 -8.42 32.57
CA SER A 559 14.48 -8.71 33.89
C SER A 559 15.53 -9.22 34.91
N PRO A 560 15.29 -9.06 36.22
CA PRO A 560 16.17 -9.60 37.26
C PRO A 560 16.42 -11.10 37.10
N GLU A 561 17.57 -11.62 37.53
CA GLU A 561 17.94 -13.04 37.33
C GLU A 561 16.90 -14.05 37.84
N ARG A 562 16.17 -13.70 38.91
CA ARG A 562 15.07 -14.50 39.45
C ARG A 562 13.89 -14.70 38.47
N ASN A 563 13.77 -13.84 37.46
CA ASN A 563 12.73 -13.85 36.43
C ASN A 563 13.28 -14.34 35.08
N LYS A 564 14.55 -14.82 35.01
CA LYS A 564 15.15 -15.36 33.79
C LYS A 564 14.77 -16.83 33.60
N GLY A 565 14.19 -17.14 32.45
CA GLY A 565 13.80 -18.48 32.00
C GLY A 565 13.46 -18.44 30.50
N THR A 566 13.13 -19.59 29.91
CA THR A 566 12.57 -19.65 28.55
C THR A 566 11.11 -20.06 28.67
N GLY A 567 10.20 -19.15 28.36
CA GLY A 567 8.76 -19.33 28.58
C GLY A 567 7.96 -18.03 28.37
N TRP A 568 6.79 -17.95 28.99
CA TRP A 568 5.91 -16.77 28.93
C TRP A 568 5.46 -16.34 30.33
N CYS A 569 5.16 -15.06 30.55
CA CYS A 569 4.63 -14.56 31.81
C CYS A 569 3.39 -13.69 31.62
N TYR A 570 2.53 -13.66 32.65
CA TYR A 570 1.45 -12.70 32.77
C TYR A 570 1.93 -11.52 33.63
N VAL A 571 2.06 -10.35 33.01
CA VAL A 571 2.55 -9.13 33.68
C VAL A 571 1.37 -8.27 34.14
N THR A 572 1.51 -7.63 35.30
CA THR A 572 0.50 -6.71 35.86
C THR A 572 1.15 -5.45 36.41
N GLY A 573 0.43 -4.32 36.42
CA GLY A 573 0.87 -3.09 37.09
C GLY A 573 1.68 -2.12 36.25
N GLY A 574 1.58 -2.16 34.93
CA GLY A 574 2.21 -1.20 34.02
C GLY A 574 3.73 -1.36 33.96
N THR A 575 4.21 -2.25 33.11
CA THR A 575 5.64 -2.37 32.80
C THR A 575 6.09 -1.21 31.89
N THR A 576 7.38 -0.90 31.88
CA THR A 576 7.97 0.23 31.11
C THR A 576 7.83 0.11 29.59
N ARG A 577 7.31 -1.01 29.06
CA ARG A 577 7.23 -1.30 27.61
C ARG A 577 5.85 -1.08 26.97
N GLY A 578 4.87 -0.61 27.74
CA GLY A 578 3.55 -0.22 27.25
C GLY A 578 2.63 -0.03 28.44
N ALA A 579 1.87 1.06 28.49
CA ALA A 579 1.01 1.45 29.59
C ALA A 579 -0.21 0.52 29.83
N CYS A 580 -0.04 -0.80 29.65
CA CYS A 580 -1.04 -1.83 29.88
C CYS A 580 -1.13 -2.15 31.38
N PRO A 581 -2.33 -2.14 31.98
CA PRO A 581 -2.51 -2.62 33.35
C PRO A 581 -2.18 -4.12 33.48
N GLN A 582 -2.32 -4.88 32.38
CA GLN A 582 -1.93 -6.28 32.27
C GLN A 582 -1.58 -6.70 30.82
N ALA A 583 -0.68 -7.68 30.64
CA ALA A 583 -0.32 -8.24 29.33
C ALA A 583 0.27 -9.66 29.44
N ILE A 584 0.43 -10.33 28.30
CA ILE A 584 1.25 -11.54 28.16
C ILE A 584 2.58 -11.13 27.54
N GLU A 585 3.68 -11.53 28.16
CA GLU A 585 5.02 -11.32 27.62
C GLU A 585 5.72 -12.67 27.44
N PHE A 586 6.60 -12.73 26.44
CA PHE A 586 7.42 -13.88 26.12
C PHE A 586 8.88 -13.54 26.42
N SER A 587 9.59 -14.45 27.08
CA SER A 587 11.04 -14.30 27.25
C SER A 587 11.74 -14.40 25.89
N GLN A 588 12.98 -13.93 25.79
CA GLN A 588 13.72 -13.97 24.53
C GLN A 588 13.88 -15.41 24.02
N ASP A 589 13.68 -15.61 22.72
CA ASP A 589 13.76 -16.91 22.02
C ASP A 589 12.75 -17.99 22.49
N SER A 590 11.68 -17.61 23.21
CA SER A 590 10.69 -18.59 23.70
C SER A 590 9.61 -18.98 22.70
N ILE A 591 9.62 -18.41 21.49
CA ILE A 591 8.71 -18.79 20.41
C ILE A 591 9.55 -19.29 19.23
N VAL A 592 9.33 -20.55 18.86
CA VAL A 592 9.91 -21.14 17.64
C VAL A 592 9.42 -20.37 16.41
N PRO A 593 10.31 -19.88 15.53
CA PRO A 593 9.92 -19.19 14.30
C PRO A 593 8.94 -20.02 13.47
N GLY A 594 7.82 -19.42 13.07
CA GLY A 594 6.77 -20.10 12.30
C GLY A 594 5.76 -20.89 13.13
N ALA A 595 5.96 -21.04 14.45
CA ALA A 595 4.97 -21.67 15.33
C ALA A 595 3.75 -20.78 15.53
N THR A 596 2.56 -21.40 15.56
CA THR A 596 1.31 -20.70 15.90
C THR A 596 1.02 -20.88 17.38
N VAL A 597 0.89 -19.78 18.13
CA VAL A 597 0.68 -19.80 19.59
C VAL A 597 -0.75 -19.41 19.95
N THR A 598 -1.35 -20.12 20.90
CA THR A 598 -2.73 -19.91 21.39
C THR A 598 -2.75 -19.94 22.91
N LEU A 599 -3.36 -18.93 23.54
CA LEU A 599 -3.64 -18.93 24.97
C LEU A 599 -5.00 -19.60 25.23
N GLN A 600 -5.02 -20.65 26.04
CA GLN A 600 -6.24 -21.35 26.44
C GLN A 600 -6.40 -21.27 27.96
N CYS A 601 -7.40 -20.51 28.42
CA CYS A 601 -7.72 -20.40 29.83
C CYS A 601 -8.84 -21.37 30.22
N ILE A 602 -8.74 -21.96 31.41
CA ILE A 602 -9.79 -22.81 31.97
C ILE A 602 -10.82 -21.87 32.62
N ASP A 603 -12.04 -21.82 32.06
CA ASP A 603 -13.15 -21.08 32.65
C ASP A 603 -13.52 -21.68 34.01
N GLN A 604 -13.25 -20.97 35.10
CA GLN A 604 -13.76 -21.32 36.43
C GLN A 604 -15.11 -20.65 36.72
N SER A 605 -16.04 -20.67 35.76
CA SER A 605 -17.45 -20.33 36.01
C SER A 605 -18.19 -21.56 36.54
N GLY A 606 -17.91 -21.94 37.79
CA GLY A 606 -18.43 -23.19 38.36
C GLY A 606 -18.44 -23.25 39.88
N SER A 607 -19.15 -22.32 40.56
CA SER A 607 -19.75 -22.64 41.85
C SER A 607 -21.14 -22.04 41.99
N GLY A 608 -22.13 -22.93 41.83
CA GLY A 608 -23.51 -22.90 42.31
C GLY A 608 -24.22 -21.58 42.59
N ALA A 609 -25.13 -21.22 41.70
CA ALA A 609 -26.50 -20.91 42.09
C ALA A 609 -27.44 -21.21 40.91
N GLN A 610 -28.33 -22.18 41.09
CA GLN A 610 -29.58 -22.36 40.33
C GLN A 610 -30.73 -22.41 41.35
N PRO A 611 -31.97 -22.10 40.97
CA PRO A 611 -32.44 -21.53 39.70
C PRO A 611 -32.71 -20.03 39.74
#